data_AF-A0A1H3Z7B1-F1
#
_entry.id   AF-A0A1H3Z7B1-F1
#
_cell.length_a   1.000
_cell.length_b   1.000
_cell.length_c   1.000
_cell.angle_alpha   90.00
_cell.angle_beta   90.00
_cell.angle_gamma   90.00
#
_symmetry.space_group_name_H-M   'P 1'
#
loop_
_entity.id
_entity.type
_entity.pdbx_description
1 polymer ?
#
loop_
_entity_poly.entity_id
_entity_poly.type
_entity_poly.pdbx_seq_one_letter_code
_entity_poly.pdbx_strand_id
1 'polypeptide(L)'
;MADPDARLAWVLSSFHTAALVVAGVAVLYAVGALGSLLQGVHTATGVALYLSLWGLTWRTNARWLATTSFGAGREALTAAATWGAVTGVGFLFAILVVIGVVVRELVLVAVFAFVGAPVAAVVGAVVGVAFALLDALLVGVGTRLGTA
;
A
#
# COMPACT_ATOMS: atom_id res chain seq x y z
N MET A 1 11.48 -23.52 10.63
CA MET A 1 11.05 -23.57 9.22
C MET A 1 10.25 -22.30 8.94
N ALA A 2 10.61 -21.54 7.91
CA ALA A 2 9.82 -20.36 7.55
C ALA A 2 8.50 -20.83 6.92
N ASP A 3 7.39 -20.36 7.46
CA ASP A 3 6.05 -20.59 6.94
C ASP A 3 5.99 -20.12 5.46
N PRO A 4 5.58 -20.96 4.49
CA PRO A 4 5.43 -20.58 3.09
C PRO A 4 4.64 -19.28 2.91
N ASP A 5 3.63 -19.07 3.76
CA ASP A 5 2.77 -17.88 3.74
C ASP A 5 3.53 -16.61 4.19
N ALA A 6 4.49 -16.75 5.11
CA ALA A 6 5.32 -15.63 5.56
C ALA A 6 6.30 -15.15 4.48
N ARG A 7 6.86 -16.07 3.68
CA ARG A 7 7.73 -15.72 2.54
C ARG A 7 6.92 -15.03 1.46
N LEU A 8 5.73 -15.54 1.16
CA LEU A 8 4.85 -14.97 0.15
C LEU A 8 4.36 -13.57 0.55
N ALA A 9 3.96 -13.38 1.82
CA ALA A 9 3.59 -12.07 2.35
C ALA A 9 4.71 -11.04 2.20
N TRP A 10 5.97 -11.46 2.43
CA TRP A 10 7.14 -10.60 2.29
C TRP A 10 7.44 -10.23 0.83
N VAL A 11 7.29 -11.18 -0.10
CA VAL A 11 7.48 -10.93 -1.54
C VAL A 11 6.40 -9.97 -2.05
N LEU A 12 5.12 -10.23 -1.72
CA LEU A 12 4.01 -9.40 -2.13
C LEU A 12 4.11 -7.99 -1.55
N SER A 13 4.46 -7.83 -0.27
CA SER A 13 4.62 -6.51 0.33
C SER A 13 5.74 -5.71 -0.34
N SER A 14 6.85 -6.36 -0.68
CA SER A 14 7.96 -5.73 -1.38
C SER A 14 7.56 -5.29 -2.79
N PHE A 15 6.85 -6.15 -3.54
CA PHE A 15 6.34 -5.82 -4.87
C PHE A 15 5.29 -4.70 -4.84
N HIS A 16 4.26 -4.80 -4.00
CA HIS A 16 3.21 -3.79 -3.87
C HIS A 16 3.79 -2.44 -3.44
N THR A 17 4.71 -2.43 -2.47
CA THR A 17 5.39 -1.20 -2.03
C THR A 17 6.19 -0.58 -3.18
N ALA A 18 6.98 -1.36 -3.90
CA ALA A 18 7.76 -0.86 -5.04
C ALA A 18 6.84 -0.29 -6.12
N ALA A 19 5.76 -1.00 -6.48
CA ALA A 19 4.79 -0.56 -7.46
C ALA A 19 4.11 0.76 -7.05
N LEU A 20 3.72 0.89 -5.79
CA LEU A 20 3.11 2.13 -5.26
C LEU A 20 4.08 3.31 -5.25
N VAL A 21 5.33 3.08 -4.87
CA VAL A 21 6.37 4.12 -4.88
C VAL A 21 6.64 4.57 -6.32
N VAL A 22 6.80 3.64 -7.26
CA VAL A 22 7.02 3.96 -8.67
C VAL A 22 5.83 4.72 -9.24
N ALA A 23 4.60 4.26 -9.00
CA ALA A 23 3.39 4.93 -9.44
C ALA A 23 3.27 6.34 -8.86
N GLY A 24 3.53 6.50 -7.56
CA GLY A 24 3.51 7.80 -6.89
C GLY A 24 4.55 8.78 -7.46
N VAL A 25 5.79 8.32 -7.66
CA VAL A 25 6.86 9.11 -8.28
C VAL A 25 6.51 9.48 -9.72
N ALA A 26 5.96 8.56 -10.50
CA ALA A 26 5.52 8.82 -11.87
C ALA A 26 4.40 9.87 -11.94
N VAL A 27 3.41 9.78 -11.05
CA VAL A 27 2.34 10.79 -10.95
C VAL A 27 2.91 12.16 -10.56
N LEU A 28 3.77 12.23 -9.54
CA LEU A 28 4.42 13.47 -9.11
C LEU A 28 5.27 14.09 -10.22
N TYR A 29 5.95 13.25 -11.01
CA TYR A 29 6.70 13.69 -12.18
C TYR A 29 5.76 14.26 -13.25
N ALA A 30 4.67 13.56 -13.56
CA ALA A 30 3.70 13.96 -14.58
C ALA A 30 3.02 15.30 -14.27
N VAL A 31 2.78 15.61 -12.99
CA VAL A 31 2.19 16.90 -12.56
C VAL A 31 3.23 17.97 -12.22
N GLY A 32 4.52 17.70 -12.44
CA GLY A 32 5.61 18.66 -12.19
C GLY A 32 5.92 18.94 -10.70
N ALA A 33 5.31 18.19 -9.77
CA ALA A 33 5.47 18.40 -8.32
C ALA A 33 6.68 17.66 -7.72
N LEU A 34 7.31 16.76 -8.48
CA LEU A 34 8.40 15.93 -7.96
C LEU A 34 9.60 16.76 -7.51
N GLY A 35 9.99 17.79 -8.26
CA GLY A 35 11.13 18.65 -7.92
C GLY A 35 10.94 19.38 -6.59
N SER A 36 9.76 20.00 -6.39
CA SER A 36 9.43 20.67 -5.13
C SER A 36 9.35 19.71 -3.94
N LEU A 37 8.84 18.49 -4.17
CA LEU A 37 8.74 17.49 -3.11
C LEU A 37 10.14 16.99 -2.69
N LEU A 38 11.02 16.70 -3.65
CA LEU A 38 12.38 16.24 -3.36
C LEU A 38 13.26 17.30 -2.69
N GLN A 39 12.99 18.59 -2.91
CA GLN A 39 13.66 19.67 -2.18
C GLN A 39 13.27 19.71 -0.69
N GLY A 40 12.03 19.33 -0.36
CA GLY A 40 11.52 19.36 1.00
C GLY A 40 11.68 18.05 1.79
N VAL A 41 11.84 16.92 1.12
CA VAL A 41 11.90 15.59 1.77
C VAL A 41 13.35 15.18 2.03
N HIS A 42 13.73 15.09 3.30
CA HIS A 42 14.99 14.47 3.70
C HIS A 42 14.98 12.96 3.46
N THR A 43 16.15 12.38 3.14
CA THR A 43 16.33 10.94 2.92
C THR A 43 15.77 10.11 4.08
N ALA A 44 16.04 10.52 5.32
CA ALA A 44 15.53 9.82 6.51
C ALA A 44 13.99 9.78 6.54
N THR A 45 13.33 10.88 6.20
CA THR A 45 11.86 10.96 6.11
C THR A 45 11.33 10.05 5.00
N GLY A 46 11.95 10.08 3.82
CA GLY A 46 11.59 9.21 2.69
C GLY A 46 11.72 7.73 3.05
N VAL A 47 12.81 7.34 3.70
CA VAL A 47 13.03 5.96 4.19
C VAL A 47 12.00 5.57 5.24
N ALA A 48 11.68 6.45 6.19
CA ALA A 48 10.67 6.18 7.21
C ALA A 48 9.27 5.96 6.60
N LEU A 49 8.88 6.78 5.62
CA LEU A 49 7.61 6.61 4.89
C LEU A 49 7.60 5.31 4.09
N TYR A 50 8.69 5.00 3.39
CA TYR A 50 8.85 3.73 2.66
C TYR A 50 8.67 2.53 3.58
N LEU A 51 9.39 2.50 4.71
CA LEU A 51 9.31 1.40 5.68
C LEU A 51 7.94 1.31 6.34
N SER A 52 7.26 2.44 6.56
CA SER A 52 5.89 2.47 7.07
C SER A 52 4.92 1.84 6.08
N LEU A 53 5.01 2.20 4.80
CA LEU A 53 4.19 1.61 3.74
C LEU A 53 4.48 0.10 3.59
N TRP A 54 5.75 -0.29 3.60
CA TRP A 54 6.17 -1.68 3.52
C TRP A 54 5.67 -2.51 4.71
N GLY A 55 5.80 -1.99 5.92
CA GLY A 55 5.32 -2.66 7.13
C GLY A 55 3.80 -2.81 7.16
N LEU A 56 3.07 -1.79 6.68
CA LEU A 56 1.61 -1.86 6.53
C LEU A 56 1.21 -2.91 5.51
N THR A 57 1.76 -2.85 4.29
CA THR A 57 1.48 -3.82 3.23
C THR A 57 1.83 -5.24 3.64
N TRP A 58 2.94 -5.45 4.36
CA TRP A 58 3.29 -6.75 4.90
C TRP A 58 2.24 -7.28 5.88
N ARG A 59 1.81 -6.47 6.86
CA ARG A 59 0.79 -6.89 7.83
C ARG A 59 -0.55 -7.14 7.17
N THR A 60 -0.96 -6.30 6.22
CA THR A 60 -2.25 -6.46 5.54
C THR A 60 -2.25 -7.66 4.60
N ASN A 61 -1.15 -7.90 3.89
CA ASN A 61 -1.03 -9.08 3.02
C ASN A 61 -0.99 -10.37 3.84
N ALA A 62 -0.28 -10.41 4.95
CA ALA A 62 -0.30 -11.55 5.85
C ALA A 62 -1.72 -11.87 6.36
N ARG A 63 -2.49 -10.83 6.72
CA ARG A 63 -3.89 -11.01 7.14
C ARG A 63 -4.82 -11.44 6.00
N TRP A 64 -4.63 -10.89 4.80
CA TRP A 64 -5.39 -11.28 3.62
C TRP A 64 -5.15 -12.76 3.28
N LEU A 65 -3.89 -13.20 3.25
CA LEU A 65 -3.50 -14.60 3.01
C LEU A 65 -4.07 -15.56 4.06
N ALA A 66 -4.09 -15.16 5.33
CA ALA A 66 -4.67 -15.98 6.39
C ALA A 66 -6.19 -16.19 6.24
N THR A 67 -6.88 -15.34 5.48
CA THR A 67 -8.35 -15.36 5.34
C THR A 67 -8.83 -15.81 3.96
N THR A 68 -7.94 -16.02 2.99
CA THR A 68 -8.38 -16.20 1.60
C THR A 68 -7.38 -17.04 0.79
N SER A 69 -7.89 -17.98 0.00
CA SER A 69 -7.12 -18.67 -1.04
C SER A 69 -6.95 -17.77 -2.28
N PHE A 70 -5.84 -17.93 -3.02
CA PHE A 70 -5.58 -17.17 -4.24
C PHE A 70 -6.63 -17.48 -5.32
N GLY A 71 -7.62 -16.60 -5.44
CA GLY A 71 -8.65 -16.64 -6.46
C GLY A 71 -9.35 -15.30 -6.59
N ALA A 72 -9.83 -14.94 -7.78
CA ALA A 72 -10.55 -13.68 -8.02
C ALA A 72 -12.04 -13.74 -7.58
N GLY A 73 -12.34 -14.55 -6.56
CA GLY A 73 -13.69 -14.69 -6.02
C GLY A 73 -14.15 -13.43 -5.30
N ARG A 74 -15.48 -13.24 -5.18
CA ARG A 74 -16.06 -12.07 -4.51
C ARG A 74 -15.51 -11.85 -3.09
N GLU A 75 -15.35 -12.93 -2.33
CA GLU A 75 -14.81 -12.88 -0.96
C GLU A 75 -13.35 -12.36 -0.94
N ALA A 76 -12.51 -12.87 -1.85
CA ALA A 76 -11.13 -12.43 -1.99
C ALA A 76 -11.01 -10.95 -2.35
N LEU A 77 -11.86 -10.47 -3.28
CA LEU A 77 -11.90 -9.07 -3.67
C LEU A 77 -12.43 -8.17 -2.55
N THR A 78 -13.42 -8.62 -1.78
CA THR A 78 -13.90 -7.85 -0.61
C THR A 78 -12.85 -7.79 0.50
N ALA A 79 -12.12 -8.88 0.74
CA ALA A 79 -11.01 -8.90 1.69
C ALA A 79 -9.87 -7.99 1.21
N ALA A 80 -9.52 -8.02 -0.07
CA ALA A 80 -8.51 -7.15 -0.67
C ALA A 80 -8.91 -5.67 -0.60
N ALA A 81 -10.18 -5.34 -0.87
CA ALA A 81 -10.70 -3.98 -0.71
C ALA A 81 -10.60 -3.51 0.75
N THR A 82 -10.98 -4.37 1.70
CA THR A 82 -10.95 -4.05 3.14
C THR A 82 -9.52 -3.80 3.62
N TRP A 83 -8.60 -4.72 3.33
CA TRP A 83 -7.20 -4.60 3.74
C TRP A 83 -6.47 -3.48 2.98
N GLY A 84 -6.82 -3.25 1.72
CA GLY A 84 -6.35 -2.10 0.95
C GLY A 84 -6.78 -0.78 1.57
N ALA A 85 -8.04 -0.65 2.00
CA ALA A 85 -8.53 0.53 2.72
C ALA A 85 -7.76 0.75 4.04
N VAL A 86 -7.51 -0.32 4.81
CA VAL A 86 -6.70 -0.26 6.05
C VAL A 86 -5.28 0.22 5.75
N THR A 87 -4.64 -0.26 4.68
CA THR A 87 -3.32 0.21 4.26
C THR A 87 -3.34 1.68 3.85
N GLY A 88 -4.33 2.09 3.05
CA GLY A 88 -4.47 3.49 2.61
C GLY A 88 -4.63 4.45 3.78
N VAL A 89 -5.54 4.15 4.70
CA VAL A 89 -5.76 4.95 5.92
C VAL A 89 -4.52 4.91 6.82
N GLY A 90 -3.94 3.73 7.06
CA GLY A 90 -2.73 3.60 7.87
C GLY A 90 -1.56 4.41 7.33
N PHE A 91 -1.38 4.43 6.01
CA PHE A 91 -0.32 5.20 5.37
C PHE A 91 -0.59 6.70 5.41
N LEU A 92 -1.85 7.14 5.27
CA LEU A 92 -2.24 8.52 5.52
C LEU A 92 -1.83 8.95 6.93
N PHE A 93 -2.12 8.15 7.96
CA PHE A 93 -1.72 8.49 9.33
C PHE A 93 -0.20 8.54 9.49
N ALA A 94 0.57 7.67 8.82
CA ALA A 94 2.03 7.77 8.81
C ALA A 94 2.52 9.11 8.22
N ILE A 95 1.92 9.57 7.12
CA ILE A 95 2.20 10.89 6.54
C ILE A 95 1.82 12.02 7.50
N LEU A 96 0.64 11.93 8.12
CA LEU A 96 0.15 12.95 9.04
C LEU A 96 0.99 13.05 10.32
N VAL A 97 1.55 11.94 10.81
CA VAL A 97 2.53 11.97 11.91
C VAL A 97 3.76 12.76 11.50
N VAL A 98 4.30 12.53 10.31
CA VAL A 98 5.45 13.31 9.78
C VAL A 98 5.10 14.79 9.68
N ILE A 99 3.95 15.13 9.10
CA ILE A 99 3.47 16.52 9.00
C ILE A 99 3.30 17.14 10.39
N GLY A 100 2.69 16.43 11.33
CA GLY A 100 2.48 16.92 12.70
C GLY A 100 3.78 17.20 13.44
N VAL A 101 4.82 16.40 13.23
CA VAL A 101 6.15 16.63 13.82
C VAL A 101 6.82 17.87 13.21
N VAL A 102 6.68 18.09 11.90
CA VAL A 102 7.34 19.19 11.18
C VAL A 102 6.60 20.52 11.37
N VAL A 103 5.29 20.53 11.13
CA VAL A 103 4.45 21.75 11.12
C VAL A 103 4.01 22.12 12.53
N ARG A 104 3.86 21.13 13.43
CA ARG A 104 3.41 21.30 14.83
C ARG A 104 2.02 21.95 14.97
N GLU A 105 1.18 21.86 13.93
CA GLU A 105 -0.18 22.40 13.92
C GLU A 105 -1.23 21.27 13.98
N LEU A 106 -1.73 21.00 15.19
CA LEU A 106 -2.60 19.84 15.45
C LEU A 106 -3.99 19.98 14.81
N VAL A 107 -4.51 21.20 14.68
CA VAL A 107 -5.82 21.44 14.06
C VAL A 107 -5.77 21.08 12.57
N LEU A 108 -4.72 21.52 11.87
CA LEU A 108 -4.50 21.19 10.47
C LEU A 108 -4.39 19.68 10.25
N VAL A 109 -3.64 18.99 11.10
CA VAL A 109 -3.49 17.52 11.06
C VAL A 109 -4.84 16.83 11.28
N ALA A 110 -5.64 17.30 12.25
CA ALA A 110 -6.96 16.75 12.52
C ALA A 110 -7.93 16.94 11.35
N VAL A 111 -7.92 18.11 10.70
CA VAL A 111 -8.73 18.38 9.51
C VAL A 111 -8.32 17.47 8.35
N PHE A 112 -7.03 17.33 8.07
CA PHE A 112 -6.56 16.40 7.04
C PHE A 112 -6.86 14.94 7.38
N ALA A 113 -6.80 14.54 8.64
CA ALA A 113 -7.22 13.19 9.04
C ALA A 113 -8.71 12.96 8.75
N PHE A 114 -9.56 13.93 9.13
CA PHE A 114 -11.01 13.82 8.97
C PHE A 114 -11.44 13.74 7.50
N VAL A 115 -10.88 14.60 6.65
CA VAL A 115 -11.22 14.65 5.22
C VAL A 115 -10.45 13.60 4.41
N GLY A 116 -9.20 13.36 4.75
CA GLY A 116 -8.31 12.46 4.03
C GLY A 116 -8.62 11.00 4.28
N ALA A 117 -9.07 10.61 5.47
CA ALA A 117 -9.29 9.20 5.79
C ALA A 117 -10.33 8.51 4.87
N PRO A 118 -11.50 9.11 4.57
CA PRO A 118 -12.43 8.55 3.58
C PRO A 118 -11.80 8.40 2.19
N VAL A 119 -11.07 9.41 1.72
CA VAL A 119 -10.40 9.37 0.41
C VAL A 119 -9.35 8.26 0.38
N ALA A 120 -8.51 8.18 1.42
CA ALA A 120 -7.49 7.17 1.57
C ALA A 120 -8.07 5.75 1.67
N ALA A 121 -9.22 5.58 2.33
CA ALA A 121 -9.93 4.32 2.38
C ALA A 121 -10.42 3.90 0.99
N VAL A 122 -11.02 4.81 0.22
CA VAL A 122 -11.51 4.54 -1.14
C VAL A 122 -10.35 4.19 -2.08
N VAL A 123 -9.31 5.03 -2.11
CA VAL A 123 -8.11 4.80 -2.95
C VAL A 123 -7.44 3.49 -2.54
N GLY A 124 -7.27 3.26 -1.25
CA GLY A 124 -6.71 2.02 -0.72
C GLY A 124 -7.52 0.79 -1.12
N ALA A 125 -8.85 0.85 -1.06
CA ALA A 125 -9.72 -0.24 -1.49
C ALA A 125 -9.57 -0.55 -2.99
N VAL A 126 -9.58 0.48 -3.84
CA VAL A 126 -9.40 0.32 -5.29
C VAL A 126 -8.04 -0.29 -5.61
N VAL A 127 -6.98 0.22 -4.99
CA VAL A 127 -5.60 -0.28 -5.15
C VAL A 127 -5.50 -1.73 -4.66
N GLY A 128 -6.09 -2.06 -3.51
CA GLY A 128 -6.09 -3.42 -2.97
C GLY A 128 -6.77 -4.41 -3.91
N VAL A 129 -7.91 -4.06 -4.48
CA VAL A 129 -8.60 -4.87 -5.50
C VAL A 129 -7.73 -5.02 -6.75
N ALA A 130 -7.11 -3.96 -7.24
CA ALA A 130 -6.24 -4.01 -8.41
C ALA A 130 -5.06 -4.96 -8.20
N PHE A 131 -4.41 -4.92 -7.03
CA PHE A 131 -3.34 -5.85 -6.69
C PHE A 131 -3.84 -7.29 -6.56
N ALA A 132 -4.97 -7.54 -5.91
CA ALA A 132 -5.52 -8.90 -5.80
C ALA A 132 -5.84 -9.51 -7.18
N LEU A 133 -6.36 -8.70 -8.12
CA LEU A 133 -6.58 -9.14 -9.50
C LEU A 133 -5.26 -9.44 -10.20
N LEU A 134 -4.25 -8.57 -10.06
CA LEU A 134 -2.93 -8.79 -10.64
C LEU A 134 -2.28 -10.07 -10.08
N ASP A 135 -2.33 -10.26 -8.76
CA ASP A 135 -1.77 -11.42 -8.09
C ASP A 135 -2.46 -12.71 -8.55
N ALA A 136 -3.79 -12.71 -8.68
CA ALA A 136 -4.56 -13.84 -9.22
C ALA A 136 -4.20 -14.14 -10.68
N LEU A 137 -4.01 -13.12 -11.51
CA LEU A 137 -3.56 -13.29 -12.90
C LEU A 137 -2.15 -13.90 -12.97
N LEU A 138 -1.22 -13.42 -12.14
CA LEU A 138 0.15 -13.94 -12.09
C LEU A 138 0.19 -15.41 -11.65
N VAL A 139 -0.58 -15.77 -10.62
CA VAL A 139 -0.72 -17.18 -10.19
C VAL A 139 -1.37 -18.03 -11.29
N GLY A 140 -2.40 -17.48 -11.96
CA GLY A 140 -3.05 -18.14 -13.10
C GLY A 140 -2.12 -18.39 -14.29
N VAL A 141 -1.20 -17.47 -14.58
CA VAL A 141 -0.18 -17.64 -15.63
C VAL A 141 0.87 -18.65 -15.19
N GLY A 142 1.37 -18.56 -13.96
CA GLY A 142 2.38 -19.48 -13.43
C GLY A 142 1.91 -20.93 -13.40
N THR A 143 0.66 -21.17 -13.01
CA THR A 143 0.05 -22.52 -13.02
C THR A 143 -0.11 -23.09 -14.43
N ARG A 144 -0.41 -22.26 -15.44
CA ARG A 144 -0.49 -22.68 -16.85
C ARG A 144 0.87 -22.99 -17.48
N LEU A 145 1.92 -22.26 -17.07
CA LEU A 145 3.27 -22.46 -17.57
C LEU A 145 4.00 -23.61 -16.88
N GLY A 146 3.68 -23.89 -15.61
CA GLY A 146 4.29 -25.00 -14.84
C GLY A 146 3.68 -26.38 -15.15
N THR A 147 2.56 -26.44 -15.87
CA THR A 147 1.93 -27.69 -16.33
C THR A 147 2.23 -28.01 -17.81
N ALA A 148 3.00 -27.15 -18.49
CA ALA A 148 3.53 -27.36 -19.85
C ALA A 148 4.96 -27.88 -19.78
#